data_AF-A0A2R5FS88-F1
#
_entry.id   AF-A0A2R5FS88-F1
#
_cell.length_a   1.000
_cell.length_b   1.000
_cell.length_c   1.000
_cell.angle_alpha   90.00
_cell.angle_beta   90.00
_cell.angle_gamma   90.00
#
_symmetry.space_group_name_H-M   'P 1'
#
loop_
_entity.id
_entity.type
_entity.pdbx_description
1 polymer ?
#
loop_
_entity_poly.entity_id
_entity_poly.type
_entity_poly.pdbx_seq_one_letter_code
_entity_poly.pdbx_strand_id
1 'polypeptide(L)'
;MNFLTKANLDNNLLSQIRYQLESIEIRDYHLAKLLCKVIPSNCPFERTVTVFGRILFQIPPLCKINPLYEQIVGLRFKSLLYLVNECGEDARKYC
;
A
#
# COMPACT_ATOMS: atom_id res chain seq x y z
N MET A 1 -25.15 -1.52 -27.46
CA MET A 1 -23.83 -2.14 -27.73
C MET A 1 -22.69 -1.60 -26.85
N ASN A 2 -22.91 -0.99 -25.66
CA ASN A 2 -21.87 -0.13 -25.04
C ASN A 2 -21.57 -0.34 -23.54
N PHE A 3 -22.14 -1.33 -22.85
CA PHE A 3 -21.80 -1.57 -21.43
C PHE A 3 -20.65 -2.58 -21.24
N LEU A 4 -20.59 -3.62 -22.08
CA LEU A 4 -19.54 -4.66 -22.00
C LEU A 4 -18.15 -4.16 -22.43
N THR A 5 -18.09 -3.19 -23.34
CA THR A 5 -16.83 -2.59 -23.82
C THR A 5 -16.22 -1.62 -22.81
N LYS A 6 -17.02 -0.85 -22.07
CA LYS A 6 -16.54 0.07 -21.03
C LYS A 6 -15.89 -0.68 -19.86
N ALA A 7 -16.54 -1.73 -19.35
CA ALA A 7 -16.00 -2.55 -18.27
C ALA A 7 -14.68 -3.25 -18.65
N ASN A 8 -14.52 -3.66 -19.92
CA ASN A 8 -13.27 -4.25 -20.41
C ASN A 8 -12.14 -3.21 -20.55
N LEU A 9 -12.45 -1.97 -20.94
CA LEU A 9 -11.44 -0.91 -21.02
C LEU A 9 -10.93 -0.51 -19.63
N ASP A 10 -11.85 -0.37 -18.66
CA ASP A 10 -11.52 -0.03 -17.28
C ASP A 10 -10.63 -1.10 -16.62
N ASN A 11 -10.89 -2.39 -16.91
CA ASN A 11 -10.04 -3.50 -16.47
C ASN A 11 -8.64 -3.47 -17.09
N ASN A 12 -8.53 -3.05 -18.35
CA ASN A 12 -7.24 -2.91 -19.04
C ASN A 12 -6.42 -1.72 -18.53
N LEU A 13 -7.06 -0.60 -18.18
CA LEU A 13 -6.36 0.54 -17.60
C LEU A 13 -5.85 0.21 -16.19
N LEU A 14 -6.69 -0.42 -15.36
CA LEU A 14 -6.29 -0.83 -14.02
C LEU A 14 -5.12 -1.82 -14.06
N SER A 15 -5.15 -2.79 -14.98
CA SER A 15 -4.06 -3.77 -15.12
C SER A 15 -2.76 -3.11 -15.60
N GLN A 16 -2.84 -2.13 -16.51
CA GLN A 16 -1.68 -1.33 -16.90
C GLN A 16 -1.11 -0.53 -15.74
N ILE A 17 -1.94 0.12 -14.93
CA ILE A 17 -1.50 0.87 -13.74
C ILE A 17 -0.84 -0.09 -12.73
N ARG A 18 -1.42 -1.28 -12.51
CA ARG A 18 -0.83 -2.30 -11.64
C ARG A 18 0.56 -2.69 -12.10
N TYR A 19 0.70 -3.00 -13.40
CA TYR A 19 1.99 -3.35 -13.98
C TYR A 19 3.00 -2.20 -13.87
N GLN A 20 2.57 -0.97 -14.12
CA GLN A 20 3.43 0.21 -13.95
C GLN A 20 3.89 0.39 -12.51
N LEU A 21 3.02 0.21 -11.52
CA LEU A 21 3.41 0.29 -10.11
C LEU A 21 4.38 -0.84 -9.72
N GLU A 22 4.16 -2.05 -10.23
CA GLU A 22 5.03 -3.20 -10.00
C GLU A 22 6.39 -3.08 -10.69
N SER A 23 6.50 -2.35 -11.79
CA SER A 23 7.77 -2.13 -12.48
C SER A 23 8.60 -0.97 -11.92
N ILE A 24 8.07 -0.19 -10.98
CA ILE A 24 8.85 0.85 -10.29
C ILE A 24 10.01 0.20 -9.52
N GLU A 25 11.21 0.63 -9.86
CA GLU A 25 12.43 0.35 -9.10
C GLU A 25 12.77 1.55 -8.22
N ILE A 26 13.06 1.30 -6.95
CA ILE A 26 13.42 2.33 -5.99
C ILE A 26 14.94 2.46 -5.94
N ARG A 27 15.46 3.61 -6.36
CA ARG A 27 16.90 3.92 -6.36
C ARG A 27 17.23 5.30 -5.75
N ASP A 28 16.22 5.97 -5.21
CA ASP A 28 16.35 7.29 -4.61
C ASP A 28 16.03 7.23 -3.11
N TYR A 29 16.98 7.73 -2.31
CA TYR A 29 16.90 7.73 -0.85
C TYR A 29 15.73 8.54 -0.31
N HIS A 30 15.49 9.74 -0.84
CA HIS A 30 14.45 10.63 -0.33
C HIS A 30 13.06 10.10 -0.67
N LEU A 31 12.89 9.58 -1.89
CA LEU A 31 11.67 8.94 -2.33
C LEU A 31 11.37 7.69 -1.50
N ALA A 32 12.35 6.80 -1.31
CA ALA A 32 12.17 5.59 -0.50
C ALA A 32 11.72 5.93 0.92
N LYS A 33 12.37 6.93 1.53
CA LYS A 33 12.03 7.40 2.89
C LYS A 33 10.65 8.04 2.96
N LEU A 34 10.26 8.81 1.94
CA LEU A 34 8.94 9.40 1.85
C LEU A 34 7.86 8.32 1.73
N LEU A 35 8.06 7.35 0.84
CA LEU A 35 7.13 6.23 0.64
C LEU A 35 6.97 5.39 1.90
N CYS A 36 8.07 5.10 2.61
CA CYS A 36 8.02 4.42 3.91
C CYS A 36 7.41 5.25 5.05
N LYS A 37 7.21 6.56 4.87
CA LYS A 37 6.49 7.40 5.85
C LYS A 37 5.02 7.57 5.51
N VAL A 38 4.70 7.65 4.22
CA VAL A 38 3.34 7.93 3.74
C VAL A 38 2.49 6.65 3.68
N ILE A 39 3.06 5.55 3.22
CA ILE A 39 2.34 4.27 3.13
C ILE A 39 2.45 3.59 4.51
N PRO A 40 1.34 3.30 5.21
CA PRO A 40 1.41 2.73 6.55
C PRO A 40 1.94 1.29 6.56
N SER A 41 2.58 0.88 7.66
CA SER A 41 3.05 -0.51 7.90
C SER A 41 1.89 -1.48 8.15
N ASN A 42 0.80 -0.98 8.72
CA ASN A 42 -0.40 -1.73 9.08
C ASN A 42 -1.64 -1.16 8.40
N CYS A 43 -2.75 -1.91 8.41
CA CYS A 43 -3.99 -1.45 7.80
C CYS A 43 -4.61 -0.30 8.61
N PRO A 44 -4.71 0.94 8.09
CA PRO A 44 -5.26 2.08 8.85
C PRO A 44 -6.77 1.95 9.13
N PHE A 45 -7.47 1.06 8.43
CA PHE A 45 -8.90 0.84 8.65
C PHE A 45 -9.18 -0.11 9.83
N GLU A 46 -8.22 -0.97 10.17
CA GLU A 46 -8.36 -1.89 11.29
C GLU A 46 -8.23 -1.13 12.61
N ARG A 47 -9.27 -1.16 13.44
CA ARG A 47 -9.28 -0.49 14.74
C ARG A 47 -10.34 -1.06 15.66
N THR A 48 -10.05 -1.04 16.95
CA THR A 48 -11.00 -1.40 18.00
C THR A 48 -11.72 -0.14 18.47
N VAL A 49 -13.06 -0.16 18.48
CA VAL A 49 -13.87 0.94 19.01
C VAL A 49 -14.27 0.59 20.44
N THR A 50 -13.81 1.39 21.40
CA THR A 50 -14.08 1.20 22.83
C THR A 50 -14.86 2.37 23.41
N VAL A 51 -15.84 2.08 24.27
CA VAL A 51 -16.62 3.09 25.00
C VAL A 51 -16.64 2.70 26.48
N PHE A 52 -16.31 3.64 27.38
CA PHE A 52 -16.19 3.40 28.83
C PHE A 52 -15.29 2.19 29.18
N GLY A 53 -14.20 1.98 28.44
CA GLY A 53 -13.27 0.87 28.65
C GLY A 53 -13.78 -0.50 28.19
N ARG A 54 -14.96 -0.58 27.56
CA ARG A 54 -15.50 -1.81 26.97
C ARG A 54 -15.41 -1.77 25.45
N ILE A 55 -15.02 -2.88 24.84
CA ILE A 55 -14.99 -3.03 23.38
C ILE A 55 -16.44 -3.06 22.88
N LEU A 56 -16.78 -2.14 21.99
CA LEU A 56 -18.09 -2.10 21.33
C LEU A 56 -18.09 -2.98 20.08
N PHE A 57 -17.10 -2.78 19.21
CA PHE A 57 -16.84 -3.62 18.03
C PHE A 57 -15.41 -3.41 17.52
N GLN A 58 -14.98 -4.29 16.62
CA GLN A 58 -13.71 -4.21 15.90
C GLN A 58 -13.99 -4.02 14.41
N ILE A 59 -13.33 -3.04 13.80
CA ILE A 59 -13.34 -2.86 12.35
C ILE A 59 -12.27 -3.80 11.79
N PRO A 60 -12.63 -4.72 10.87
CA PRO A 60 -11.67 -5.66 10.30
C PRO A 60 -10.67 -4.94 9.37
N PRO A 61 -9.59 -5.62 8.94
CA PRO A 61 -8.65 -5.08 7.96
C PRO A 61 -9.31 -4.96 6.58
N LEU A 62 -9.86 -3.77 6.29
CA LEU A 62 -10.57 -3.46 5.05
C LEU A 62 -9.66 -2.93 3.92
N CYS A 63 -8.34 -2.98 4.09
CA CYS A 63 -7.40 -2.34 3.17
C CYS A 63 -7.38 -2.95 1.76
N LYS A 64 -7.79 -4.21 1.60
CA LYS A 64 -7.89 -4.87 0.28
C LYS A 64 -9.09 -4.41 -0.57
N ILE A 65 -9.97 -3.55 -0.04
CA ILE A 65 -11.00 -2.89 -0.86
C ILE A 65 -10.35 -2.03 -1.96
N ASN A 66 -9.15 -1.49 -1.71
CA ASN A 66 -8.40 -0.76 -2.72
C ASN A 66 -7.85 -1.74 -3.79
N PRO A 67 -8.24 -1.60 -5.07
CA PRO A 67 -7.79 -2.48 -6.15
C PRO A 67 -6.27 -2.46 -6.42
N LEU A 68 -5.55 -1.48 -5.88
CA LEU A 68 -4.09 -1.31 -6.00
C LEU A 68 -3.35 -1.58 -4.69
N TYR A 69 -4.02 -2.15 -3.67
CA TYR A 69 -3.44 -2.36 -2.34
C TYR A 69 -2.12 -3.13 -2.38
N GLU A 70 -2.09 -4.27 -3.06
CA GLU A 70 -0.90 -5.13 -3.12
C GLU A 70 0.28 -4.41 -3.79
N GLN A 71 0.02 -3.62 -4.83
CA GLN A 71 1.05 -2.83 -5.51
C GLN A 71 1.63 -1.73 -4.61
N ILE A 72 0.77 -1.04 -3.85
CA ILE A 72 1.21 0.02 -2.92
C ILE A 72 2.04 -0.58 -1.77
N VAL A 73 1.59 -1.70 -1.18
CA VAL A 73 2.36 -2.40 -0.14
C VAL A 73 3.67 -2.94 -0.69
N GLY A 74 3.67 -3.48 -1.91
CA GLY A 74 4.89 -3.91 -2.60
C GLY A 74 5.87 -2.75 -2.82
N LEU A 75 5.38 -1.56 -3.20
CA LEU A 75 6.22 -0.38 -3.36
C LEU A 75 6.86 0.07 -2.04
N ARG A 76 6.09 0.03 -0.94
CA ARG A 76 6.62 0.27 0.41
C ARG A 76 7.70 -0.75 0.77
N PHE A 77 7.46 -2.04 0.50
CA PHE A 77 8.42 -3.09 0.79
C PHE A 77 9.73 -2.90 0.02
N LYS A 78 9.66 -2.60 -1.29
CA LYS A 78 10.85 -2.25 -2.10
C LYS A 78 11.60 -1.06 -1.53
N SER A 79 10.87 -0.02 -1.12
CA SER A 79 11.45 1.19 -0.52
C SER A 79 12.19 0.87 0.78
N LEU A 80 11.59 0.05 1.65
CA LEU A 80 12.21 -0.38 2.89
C LEU A 80 13.45 -1.23 2.63
N LEU A 81 13.39 -2.15 1.66
CA LEU A 81 14.50 -3.02 1.29
C LEU A 81 15.70 -2.21 0.79
N TYR A 82 15.46 -1.22 -0.09
CA TYR A 82 16.48 -0.29 -0.56
C TYR A 82 17.14 0.46 0.61
N LEU A 83 16.32 1.04 1.51
CA LEU A 83 16.84 1.79 2.66
C LEU A 83 17.68 0.92 3.60
N VAL A 84 17.25 -0.31 3.88
CA VAL A 84 17.94 -1.21 4.81
C VAL A 84 19.19 -1.82 4.18
N ASN A 85 19.07 -2.39 2.98
CA ASN A 85 20.14 -3.17 2.37
C ASN A 85 21.17 -2.31 1.65
N GLU A 86 20.75 -1.23 0.98
CA GLU A 86 21.64 -0.39 0.19
C GLU A 86 22.11 0.85 0.97
N CYS A 87 21.22 1.47 1.75
CA CYS A 87 21.56 2.67 2.54
C CYS A 87 21.95 2.39 4.00
N GLY A 88 21.78 1.16 4.50
CA GLY A 88 22.13 0.79 5.88
C GLY A 88 21.24 1.40 6.96
N GLU A 89 19.99 1.78 6.63
CA GLU A 89 19.04 2.29 7.62
C GLU A 89 18.46 1.18 8.51
N ASP A 90 18.12 1.53 9.75
CA ASP A 90 17.40 0.65 10.65
C ASP A 90 15.91 0.58 10.28
N ALA A 91 15.41 -0.63 9.98
CA ALA A 91 14.03 -0.89 9.63
C ALA A 91 13.03 -0.43 10.70
N ARG A 92 13.43 -0.44 11.98
CA ARG A 92 12.57 -0.06 13.12
C ARG A 92 12.06 1.38 13.05
N LYS A 93 12.72 2.25 12.28
CA LYS A 93 12.29 3.64 12.07
C LYS A 93 10.97 3.76 11.30
N TYR A 94 10.53 2.68 10.67
CA TYR A 94 9.39 2.67 9.75
C TYR A 94 8.25 1.75 10.19
N CYS A 95 8.38 1.03 11.31
CA CYS A 95 7.41 0.03 11.77
C CYS A 95 6.47 0.55 12.86
#